data_AF-A0A2V7J6A0-F1
#
_entry.id   AF-A0A2V7J6A0-F1
#
_cell.length_a   1.000
_cell.length_b   1.000
_cell.length_c   1.000
_cell.angle_alpha   90.00
_cell.angle_beta   90.00
_cell.angle_gamma   90.00
#
_symmetry.space_group_name_H-M   'P 1'
#
loop_
_entity.id
_entity.type
_entity.pdbx_description
1 polymer ?
#
loop_
_entity_poly.entity_id
_entity_poly.type
_entity_poly.pdbx_seq_one_letter_code
_entity_poly.pdbx_strand_id
1 'polypeptide(L)'
;MTHTTTVSLSPADVLARAQQFFAERVPANSAFVEKQGPNFLTLRGQGGAEVVISAWEDKETSVTRVRASTLFFDQALDRFFSTLPLASQVEVA
;
A
#
# COMPACT_ATOMS: atom_id res chain seq x y z
N MET A 1 6.46 -10.06 4.67
CA MET A 1 5.00 -10.19 4.79
C MET A 1 4.34 -9.57 3.58
N THR A 2 3.33 -10.24 3.05
CA THR A 2 2.46 -9.78 1.97
C THR A 2 1.07 -9.53 2.54
N HIS A 3 0.46 -8.41 2.15
CA HIS A 3 -0.91 -8.05 2.51
C HIS A 3 -1.71 -7.92 1.22
N THR A 4 -2.92 -8.49 1.20
CA THR A 4 -3.81 -8.42 0.03
C THR A 4 -5.22 -8.03 0.46
N THR A 5 -5.87 -7.14 -0.28
CA THR A 5 -7.27 -6.77 -0.07
C THR A 5 -7.90 -6.18 -1.33
N THR A 6 -9.18 -5.86 -1.26
CA THR A 6 -9.91 -5.06 -2.25
C THR A 6 -10.43 -3.78 -1.61
N VAL A 7 -10.51 -2.71 -2.39
CA VAL A 7 -11.00 -1.40 -1.95
C VAL A 7 -11.90 -0.77 -3.02
N SER A 8 -12.75 0.17 -2.61
CA SER A 8 -13.64 0.91 -3.52
C SER A 8 -13.00 2.15 -4.16
N LEU A 9 -11.74 2.46 -3.84
CA LEU A 9 -10.99 3.56 -4.44
C LEU A 9 -10.42 3.18 -5.81
N SER A 10 -10.09 4.17 -6.64
CA SER A 10 -9.28 3.95 -7.84
C SER A 10 -7.84 3.51 -7.50
N PRO A 11 -7.14 2.78 -8.38
CA PRO A 11 -5.74 2.43 -8.15
C PRO A 11 -4.84 3.65 -7.91
N ALA A 12 -5.05 4.73 -8.66
CA ALA A 12 -4.27 5.96 -8.51
C ALA A 12 -4.46 6.58 -7.11
N ASP A 13 -5.69 6.61 -6.59
CA ASP A 13 -5.98 7.12 -5.26
C ASP A 13 -5.33 6.28 -4.15
N VAL A 14 -5.30 4.95 -4.32
CA VAL A 14 -4.62 4.05 -3.38
C VAL A 14 -3.13 4.38 -3.32
N LEU A 15 -2.47 4.50 -4.48
CA LEU A 15 -1.03 4.78 -4.53
C LEU A 15 -0.69 6.18 -4.00
N ALA A 16 -1.50 7.19 -4.31
CA ALA A 16 -1.32 8.54 -3.77
C ALA A 16 -1.47 8.58 -2.25
N ARG A 17 -2.50 7.91 -1.70
CA ARG A 17 -2.70 7.80 -0.25
C ARG A 17 -1.56 7.04 0.43
N ALA A 18 -1.05 5.99 -0.20
CA ALA A 18 0.09 5.24 0.31
C ALA A 18 1.33 6.13 0.41
N GLN A 19 1.68 6.85 -0.67
CA GLN A 19 2.81 7.79 -0.67
C GLN A 19 2.70 8.78 0.50
N GLN A 20 1.54 9.42 0.68
CA GLN A 20 1.33 10.36 1.75
C GLN A 20 1.41 9.71 3.14
N PHE A 21 0.76 8.55 3.32
CA PHE A 21 0.72 7.85 4.60
C PHE A 21 2.12 7.47 5.09
N PHE A 22 2.95 6.86 4.24
CA PHE A 22 4.28 6.39 4.63
C PHE A 22 5.30 7.54 4.78
N ALA A 23 5.07 8.68 4.11
CA ALA A 23 5.89 9.88 4.31
C ALA A 23 5.52 10.63 5.60
N GLU A 24 4.22 10.75 5.93
CA GLU A 24 3.73 11.68 6.96
C GLU A 24 3.22 11.00 8.24
N ARG A 25 2.70 9.78 8.14
CA ARG A 25 1.96 9.09 9.24
C ARG A 25 2.75 7.94 9.88
N VAL A 26 3.99 7.73 9.45
CA VAL A 26 4.92 6.72 9.99
C VAL A 26 6.25 7.38 10.40
N PRO A 27 6.26 8.37 11.32
CA PRO A 27 7.42 9.24 11.55
C PRO A 27 8.69 8.53 12.02
N ALA A 28 8.55 7.42 12.76
CA ALA A 28 9.70 6.63 13.22
C ALA A 28 10.38 5.84 12.08
N ASN A 29 9.60 5.46 11.07
CA ASN A 29 10.04 4.62 9.94
C ASN A 29 9.54 5.25 8.64
N SER A 30 9.71 6.55 8.42
CA SER A 30 9.16 7.19 7.21
C SER A 30 9.79 6.59 5.95
N ALA A 31 8.99 6.42 4.90
CA ALA A 31 9.47 5.94 3.60
C ALA A 31 9.02 6.88 2.47
N PHE A 32 9.92 7.13 1.53
CA PHE A 32 9.71 8.07 0.43
C PHE A 32 9.78 7.34 -0.91
N VAL A 33 9.25 7.95 -1.97
CA VAL A 33 9.20 7.31 -3.29
C VAL A 33 10.59 7.04 -3.81
N GLU A 34 10.83 5.77 -4.12
CA GLU A 34 11.98 5.34 -4.91
C GLU A 34 11.58 5.17 -6.38
N LYS A 35 10.44 4.51 -6.63
CA LYS A 35 9.94 4.27 -7.98
C LYS A 35 8.42 4.26 -7.99
N GLN A 36 7.84 4.81 -9.05
CA GLN A 36 6.39 4.83 -9.26
C GLN A 36 6.07 4.47 -10.70
N GLY A 37 5.01 3.69 -10.90
CA GLY A 37 4.38 3.47 -12.19
C GLY A 37 2.86 3.53 -12.07
N PRO A 38 2.12 3.26 -13.15
CA PRO A 38 0.66 3.41 -13.18
C PRO A 38 -0.07 2.57 -12.12
N ASN A 39 0.45 1.38 -11.83
CA ASN A 39 -0.19 0.39 -10.96
C ASN A 39 0.69 -0.01 -9.77
N PHE A 40 1.81 0.68 -9.53
CA PHE A 40 2.70 0.34 -8.44
C PHE A 40 3.44 1.55 -7.85
N LEU A 41 3.85 1.39 -6.60
CA LEU A 41 4.65 2.32 -5.82
C LEU A 41 5.69 1.53 -5.02
N THR A 42 6.96 1.91 -5.15
CA THR A 42 8.06 1.43 -4.30
C THR A 42 8.51 2.59 -3.42
N LEU A 43 8.52 2.37 -2.12
CA LEU A 43 8.96 3.31 -1.10
C LEU A 43 10.23 2.80 -0.41
N ARG A 44 11.19 3.69 -0.17
CA ARG A 44 12.45 3.43 0.51
C ARG A 44 12.51 4.19 1.83
N GLY A 45 12.72 3.46 2.92
CA GLY A 45 12.98 3.99 4.26
C GLY A 45 14.46 3.88 4.65
N GLN A 46 14.76 4.20 5.92
CA GLN A 46 16.11 4.13 6.46
C GLN A 46 16.68 2.70 6.43
N GLY A 47 18.00 2.58 6.31
CA GLY A 47 18.68 1.28 6.33
C GLY A 47 18.34 0.36 5.15
N GLY A 48 17.80 0.91 4.06
CA GLY A 48 17.40 0.13 2.88
C GLY A 48 16.01 -0.50 2.98
N ALA A 49 15.26 -0.22 4.05
CA ALA A 49 13.93 -0.76 4.27
C ALA A 49 12.98 -0.41 3.12
N GLU A 50 12.11 -1.33 2.73
CA GLU A 50 11.29 -1.21 1.51
C GLU A 50 9.82 -1.54 1.78
N VAL A 51 8.94 -0.79 1.11
CA VAL A 51 7.52 -1.10 0.97
C VAL A 51 7.16 -1.05 -0.51
N VAL A 52 6.59 -2.13 -1.02
CA VAL A 52 6.08 -2.19 -2.39
C VAL A 52 4.57 -2.34 -2.34
N ILE A 53 3.85 -1.52 -3.10
CA ILE A 53 2.39 -1.53 -3.17
C ILE A 53 2.01 -1.56 -4.64
N SER A 54 1.18 -2.52 -5.02
CA SER A 54 0.52 -2.55 -6.32
C SER A 54 -0.98 -2.44 -6.16
N ALA A 55 -1.61 -1.70 -7.08
CA ALA A 55 -3.05 -1.52 -7.12
C ALA A 55 -3.52 -1.63 -8.57
N TRP A 56 -4.59 -2.37 -8.82
CA TRP A 56 -5.19 -2.51 -10.15
C TRP A 56 -6.69 -2.80 -10.06
N GLU A 57 -7.45 -2.35 -11.05
CA GLU A 57 -8.87 -2.66 -11.15
C GLU A 57 -9.08 -4.14 -11.49
N ASP A 58 -9.94 -4.80 -10.72
CA ASP A 58 -10.51 -6.09 -11.06
C ASP A 58 -11.73 -5.87 -11.95
N LYS A 59 -11.59 -6.28 -13.22
CA LYS A 59 -12.62 -6.08 -14.25
C LYS A 59 -13.90 -6.88 -14.02
N GLU A 60 -13.84 -7.96 -13.24
CA GLU A 60 -15.02 -8.81 -13.00
C GLU A 60 -15.89 -8.25 -11.87
N THR A 61 -15.26 -7.65 -10.87
CA THR A 61 -15.91 -7.22 -9.64
C THR A 61 -16.00 -5.70 -9.50
N SER A 62 -15.40 -4.94 -10.41
CA SER A 62 -15.36 -3.47 -10.42
C SER A 62 -14.79 -2.86 -9.12
N VAL A 63 -13.91 -3.59 -8.44
CA VAL A 63 -13.16 -3.11 -7.26
C VAL A 63 -11.67 -3.05 -7.57
N THR A 64 -10.92 -2.26 -6.79
CA THR A 64 -9.47 -2.22 -6.90
C THR A 64 -8.87 -3.29 -5.99
N ARG A 65 -8.11 -4.23 -6.57
CA ARG A 65 -7.23 -5.12 -5.80
C ARG A 65 -5.97 -4.39 -5.42
N VAL A 66 -5.56 -4.54 -4.17
CA VAL A 66 -4.33 -3.98 -3.62
C VAL A 66 -3.50 -5.13 -3.06
N ARG A 67 -2.23 -5.20 -3.45
CA ARG A 67 -1.25 -6.09 -2.87
C ARG A 67 -0.06 -5.27 -2.41
N ALA A 68 0.41 -5.52 -1.21
CA ALA A 68 1.58 -4.86 -0.67
C ALA A 68 2.54 -5.86 -0.05
N SER A 69 3.83 -5.57 -0.09
CA SER A 69 4.87 -6.41 0.52
C SER A 69 5.94 -5.58 1.20
N THR A 70 6.45 -6.11 2.30
CA THR A 70 7.51 -5.48 3.08
C THR A 70 8.25 -6.48 3.98
N LEU A 71 9.48 -6.16 4.36
CA LEU A 71 10.23 -6.82 5.42
C LEU A 71 10.10 -6.11 6.78
N PHE A 72 9.92 -4.79 6.82
CA PHE A 72 10.07 -3.99 8.05
C PHE A 72 8.84 -3.14 8.43
N PHE A 73 7.81 -3.10 7.57
CA PHE A 73 6.68 -2.18 7.73
C PHE A 73 5.35 -2.87 8.02
N ASP A 74 5.36 -4.09 8.55
CA ASP A 74 4.14 -4.91 8.70
C ASP A 74 3.01 -4.18 9.45
N GLN A 75 3.31 -3.63 10.64
CA GLN A 75 2.34 -2.86 11.41
C GLN A 75 1.92 -1.54 10.74
N ALA A 76 2.84 -0.87 10.05
CA ALA A 76 2.52 0.37 9.34
C ALA A 76 1.61 0.09 8.14
N LEU A 77 1.82 -1.04 7.48
CA LEU A 77 1.04 -1.49 6.35
C LEU A 77 -0.38 -1.92 6.77
N ASP A 78 -0.52 -2.63 7.90
CA ASP A 78 -1.83 -2.94 8.50
C ASP A 78 -2.61 -1.66 8.85
N ARG A 79 -1.95 -0.68 9.51
CA ARG A 79 -2.53 0.64 9.78
C ARG A 79 -2.90 1.40 8.51
N PHE A 80 -2.12 1.29 7.44
CA PHE A 80 -2.46 1.92 6.17
C PHE A 80 -3.77 1.35 5.63
N PHE A 81 -3.90 0.02 5.59
CA PHE A 81 -5.13 -0.63 5.13
C PHE A 81 -6.35 -0.26 5.98
N SER A 82 -6.19 -0.08 7.30
CA SER A 82 -7.29 0.35 8.17
C SER A 82 -7.79 1.77 7.87
N THR A 83 -7.08 2.57 7.06
CA THR A 83 -7.53 3.89 6.60
C THR A 83 -8.26 3.89 5.26
N LEU A 84 -8.30 2.74 4.58
CA LEU A 84 -8.92 2.61 3.26
C LEU A 84 -10.38 2.12 3.37
N PRO A 85 -11.26 2.47 2.41
CA PRO A 85 -12.60 1.90 2.32
C PRO A 85 -12.51 0.48 1.76
N LEU A 86 -12.25 -0.47 2.65
CA LEU A 86 -12.09 -1.88 2.33
C LEU A 86 -13.38 -2.49 1.77
N ALA A 87 -13.26 -3.22 0.66
CA ALA A 87 -14.31 -4.06 0.07
C ALA A 87 -14.15 -5.54 0.45
N SER A 88 -13.01 -5.92 1.02
CA SER A 88 -12.76 -7.24 1.61
C SER A 88 -11.86 -7.13 2.85
N GLN A 89 -11.80 -8.20 3.65
CA GLN A 89 -10.80 -8.29 4.73
C GLN A 89 -9.37 -8.28 4.15
N VAL A 90 -8.41 -7.85 4.98
CA VAL A 90 -6.98 -7.91 4.64
C VAL A 90 -6.48 -9.32 4.95
N GLU A 91 -5.95 -9.99 3.93
CA GLU A 91 -5.26 -11.27 4.05
C GLU A 91 -3.76 -11.03 4.20
N VAL A 92 -3.12 -11.71 5.16
CA VAL A 92 -1.69 -11.58 5.46
C VAL A 92 -1.01 -12.94 5.28
N ALA A 93 0.07 -12.98 4.49
CA ALA A 93 0.84 -14.18 4.15
C ALA A 93 2.36 -13.94 4.05
#